data_AF-A0A3S4ZYE4-F1
#
_entry.id   AF-A0A3S4ZYE4-F1
#
_cell.length_a   1.000
_cell.length_b   1.000
_cell.length_c   1.000
_cell.angle_alpha   90.00
_cell.angle_beta   90.00
_cell.angle_gamma   90.00
#
_symmetry.space_group_name_H-M   'P 1'
#
loop_
_entity.id
_entity.type
_entity.pdbx_description
1 polymer ?
#
loop_
_entity_poly.entity_id
_entity_poly.type
_entity_poly.pdbx_seq_one_letter_code
_entity_poly.pdbx_strand_id
1 'polypeptide(L)'
;MFANVLEYKANACEAITFKLSMTIYFHGLVRTVFDVTLADSFKPEMTHQIFGPKEIIFGYKNLSVNILCLAGSLETFVDTEYASKISTKLAKGTEPHDILESLTKSYEFELIKTRADFESKVIQEIHFKPFGTVRNKYTSDNGSKSFSIYYIEPGMEDFEEFKVLHKRMQSFLPFFVDGASFIDSDDSQWCYYTLYESYFSEMDVPCFAFVGFMTVYKFYAYPESIRPRISQVLILPPFQKQGHGTQFVQTFYNDFVPVSKVLDIA
;
A
#
# COMPACT_ATOMS: atom_id res chain seq x y z
N MET A 1 -22.59 5.70 37.25
CA MET A 1 -21.62 6.32 36.31
C MET A 1 -22.33 6.45 34.97
N PHE A 2 -22.59 7.66 34.50
CA PHE A 2 -23.10 7.84 33.12
C PHE A 2 -21.92 7.57 32.18
N ALA A 3 -21.97 6.46 31.44
CA ALA A 3 -20.98 6.20 30.40
C ALA A 3 -21.03 7.35 29.37
N ASN A 4 -19.88 7.96 29.09
CA ASN A 4 -19.81 9.10 28.20
C ASN A 4 -19.71 8.61 26.74
N VAL A 5 -20.68 9.00 25.89
CA VAL A 5 -20.70 8.65 24.46
C VAL A 5 -19.43 9.12 23.73
N LEU A 6 -18.77 10.17 24.23
CA LEU A 6 -17.53 10.68 23.65
C LEU A 6 -16.38 9.67 23.70
N GLU A 7 -16.36 8.76 24.69
CA GLU A 7 -15.33 7.72 24.79
C GLU A 7 -15.42 6.65 23.69
N TYR A 8 -16.53 6.63 22.94
CA TYR A 8 -16.77 5.71 21.83
C TYR A 8 -16.55 6.38 20.47
N LYS A 9 -15.90 7.55 20.44
CA LYS A 9 -15.48 8.23 19.21
C LYS A 9 -13.96 8.18 19.14
N ALA A 10 -13.44 7.42 18.20
CA ALA A 10 -12.02 7.37 17.91
C ALA A 10 -11.71 8.26 16.70
N ASN A 11 -10.64 9.04 16.77
CA ASN A 11 -10.06 9.65 15.58
C ASN A 11 -9.51 8.50 14.70
N ALA A 12 -9.96 8.42 13.45
CA ALA A 12 -9.64 7.34 12.54
C ALA A 12 -8.14 7.31 12.21
N CYS A 13 -7.50 8.48 12.02
CA CYS A 13 -6.07 8.57 11.76
C CYS A 13 -5.23 8.12 12.96
N GLU A 14 -5.72 8.34 14.18
CA GLU A 14 -5.04 7.88 15.39
C GLU A 14 -5.25 6.38 15.66
N ALA A 15 -6.45 5.87 15.37
CA ALA A 15 -6.82 4.48 15.64
C ALA A 15 -6.24 3.50 14.62
N ILE A 16 -6.04 3.93 13.37
CA ILE A 16 -5.50 3.08 12.30
C ILE A 16 -3.98 3.08 12.32
N THR A 17 -3.40 1.90 12.20
CA THR A 17 -1.96 1.69 12.11
C THR A 17 -1.66 0.68 11.00
N PHE A 18 -0.81 1.06 10.05
CA PHE A 18 -0.30 0.15 9.02
C PHE A 18 0.99 -0.52 9.49
N LYS A 19 1.14 -1.80 9.13
CA LYS A 19 2.37 -2.57 9.34
C LYS A 19 2.71 -3.35 8.07
N LEU A 20 3.97 -3.27 7.65
CA LEU A 20 4.52 -4.16 6.62
C LEU A 20 5.16 -5.37 7.29
N SER A 21 4.62 -6.55 7.03
CA SER A 21 5.08 -7.83 7.57
C SER A 21 5.98 -8.53 6.56
N MET A 22 7.21 -8.83 6.92
CA MET A 22 8.12 -9.61 6.08
C MET A 22 8.15 -11.08 6.49
N THR A 23 8.59 -11.91 5.55
CA THR A 23 8.95 -13.30 5.82
C THR A 23 10.20 -13.39 6.71
N ILE A 24 10.09 -14.02 7.88
CA ILE A 24 11.24 -14.49 8.68
C ILE A 24 10.95 -15.89 9.21
N TYR A 25 11.96 -16.77 9.15
CA TYR A 25 11.83 -18.16 9.61
C TYR A 25 13.10 -18.71 10.30
N PHE A 26 12.98 -18.69 11.64
CA PHE A 26 13.51 -19.56 12.71
C PHE A 26 14.93 -19.42 13.26
N HIS A 27 14.95 -19.24 14.60
CA HIS A 27 15.83 -19.97 15.52
C HIS A 27 15.09 -21.23 16.08
N GLY A 28 15.35 -22.43 15.54
CA GLY A 28 14.92 -23.73 16.14
C GLY A 28 13.55 -24.31 15.69
N LEU A 29 12.88 -25.07 16.59
CA LEU A 29 11.67 -25.89 16.33
C LEU A 29 10.31 -25.18 16.59
N VAL A 30 10.30 -23.91 16.99
CA VAL A 30 9.07 -23.19 17.40
C VAL A 30 8.64 -22.20 16.33
N ARG A 31 7.49 -22.46 15.68
CA ARG A 31 6.90 -21.58 14.65
C ARG A 31 6.46 -20.29 15.32
N THR A 32 7.33 -19.29 15.34
CA THR A 32 6.96 -17.96 15.83
C THR A 32 6.94 -17.04 14.62
N VAL A 33 5.75 -16.61 14.21
CA VAL A 33 5.58 -15.49 13.29
C VAL A 33 6.04 -14.28 14.08
N PHE A 34 7.33 -13.97 14.01
CA PHE A 34 7.80 -12.71 14.57
C PHE A 34 7.18 -11.60 13.74
N ASP A 35 6.51 -10.68 14.40
CA ASP A 35 6.05 -9.39 13.86
C ASP A 35 7.32 -8.59 13.53
N VAL A 36 8.05 -8.98 12.49
CA VAL A 36 9.29 -8.30 12.10
C VAL A 36 8.92 -7.19 11.16
N THR A 37 8.74 -6.04 11.78
CA THR A 37 8.72 -4.72 11.20
C THR A 37 10.15 -4.39 10.73
N LEU A 38 10.45 -4.42 9.42
CA LEU A 38 11.63 -3.66 8.94
C LEU A 38 11.38 -2.15 8.97
N ALA A 39 10.12 -1.75 9.18
CA ALA A 39 9.70 -0.38 9.13
C ALA A 39 8.70 -0.12 10.26
N ASP A 40 8.97 0.93 11.01
CA ASP A 40 8.05 1.50 12.00
C ASP A 40 6.61 1.44 11.48
N SER A 41 5.71 0.94 12.32
CA SER A 41 4.29 1.05 12.04
C SER A 41 3.98 2.52 11.72
N PHE A 42 3.22 2.78 10.66
CA PHE A 42 2.91 4.15 10.25
C PHE A 42 1.41 4.41 10.29
N LYS A 43 1.06 5.68 10.50
CA LYS A 43 -0.33 6.12 10.56
C LYS A 43 -0.73 6.75 9.24
N PRO A 44 -2.02 6.67 8.86
CA PRO A 44 -2.54 7.45 7.75
C PRO A 44 -2.42 8.95 8.04
N GLU A 45 -2.26 9.76 6.99
CA GLU A 45 -2.32 11.22 7.12
C GLU A 45 -3.76 11.72 7.08
N MET A 46 -4.61 11.01 6.35
CA MET A 46 -6.03 11.30 6.21
C MET A 46 -6.84 10.01 6.13
N THR A 47 -8.13 10.12 6.43
CA THR A 47 -9.08 9.00 6.41
C THR A 47 -10.46 9.44 5.94
N HIS A 48 -10.61 10.71 5.56
CA HIS A 48 -11.92 11.31 5.27
C HIS A 48 -12.65 10.68 4.08
N GLN A 49 -11.92 10.12 3.11
CA GLN A 49 -12.51 9.41 1.98
C GLN A 49 -13.18 8.09 2.39
N ILE A 50 -12.77 7.51 3.53
CA ILE A 50 -13.27 6.22 4.03
C ILE A 50 -14.24 6.42 5.20
N PHE A 51 -13.89 7.28 6.16
CA PHE A 51 -14.65 7.49 7.40
C PHE A 51 -15.38 8.84 7.45
N GLY A 52 -15.49 9.51 6.30
CA GLY A 52 -16.18 10.78 6.14
C GLY A 52 -15.39 11.99 6.65
N PRO A 53 -15.87 13.22 6.41
CA PRO A 53 -15.11 14.47 6.60
C PRO A 53 -14.71 14.76 8.05
N LYS A 54 -15.26 14.03 9.02
CA LYS A 54 -14.88 14.17 10.43
C LYS A 54 -13.76 13.23 10.86
N GLU A 55 -13.44 12.22 10.06
CA GLU A 55 -12.39 11.24 10.34
C GLU A 55 -12.61 10.57 11.72
N ILE A 56 -13.86 10.21 12.02
CA ILE A 56 -14.24 9.61 13.29
C ILE A 56 -14.85 8.23 13.07
N ILE A 57 -14.33 7.24 13.81
CA ILE A 57 -14.93 5.92 13.94
C ILE A 57 -15.79 5.91 15.21
N PHE A 58 -17.10 5.69 15.05
CA PHE A 58 -18.04 5.66 16.16
C PHE A 58 -18.35 4.24 16.62
N GLY A 59 -18.47 4.08 17.94
CA GLY A 59 -19.04 2.91 18.60
C GLY A 59 -18.04 2.03 19.34
N TYR A 60 -16.77 2.41 19.41
CA TYR A 60 -15.70 1.61 20.00
C TYR A 60 -14.88 2.42 20.98
N LYS A 61 -14.68 1.90 22.19
CA LYS A 61 -13.81 2.50 23.21
C LYS A 61 -12.41 1.89 23.14
N ASN A 62 -11.38 2.74 23.18
CA ASN A 62 -9.98 2.36 23.01
C ASN A 62 -9.76 1.54 21.73
N LEU A 63 -10.29 2.04 20.62
CA LEU A 63 -10.19 1.37 19.31
C LEU A 63 -8.75 1.39 18.81
N SER A 64 -8.29 0.24 18.32
CA SER A 64 -7.06 0.05 17.57
C SER A 64 -7.37 -0.79 16.32
N VAL A 65 -6.97 -0.31 15.16
CA VAL A 65 -7.16 -0.99 13.87
C VAL A 65 -5.80 -1.18 13.22
N ASN A 66 -5.29 -2.41 13.24
CA ASN A 66 -4.03 -2.75 12.60
C ASN A 66 -4.30 -3.28 11.19
N ILE A 67 -3.83 -2.56 10.18
CA ILE A 67 -3.85 -3.01 8.78
C ILE A 67 -2.48 -3.65 8.50
N LEU A 68 -2.44 -4.97 8.50
CA LEU A 68 -1.23 -5.77 8.27
C LEU A 68 -1.14 -6.10 6.78
N CYS A 69 -0.06 -5.68 6.13
CA CYS A 69 0.19 -5.96 4.72
C CYS A 69 1.48 -6.79 4.59
N LEU A 70 1.48 -7.84 3.76
CA LEU A 70 2.72 -8.52 3.41
C LEU A 70 3.65 -7.58 2.64
N ALA A 71 4.95 -7.64 2.95
CA ALA A 71 5.90 -6.64 2.50
C ALA A 71 6.01 -6.54 0.97
N GLY A 72 5.93 -7.64 0.23
CA GLY A 72 6.08 -7.66 -1.23
C GLY A 72 4.74 -7.61 -1.96
N SER A 73 3.89 -8.59 -1.70
CA SER A 73 2.62 -8.84 -2.38
C SER A 73 1.46 -7.99 -1.89
N LEU A 74 1.63 -7.31 -0.75
CA LEU A 74 0.62 -6.47 -0.10
C LEU A 74 -0.69 -7.20 0.23
N GLU A 75 -0.67 -8.54 0.35
CA GLU A 75 -1.83 -9.26 0.90
C GLU A 75 -2.15 -8.72 2.29
N THR A 76 -3.42 -8.38 2.51
CA THR A 76 -3.81 -7.52 3.64
C THR A 76 -4.79 -8.23 4.57
N PHE A 77 -4.50 -8.17 5.87
CA PHE A 77 -5.37 -8.58 6.97
C PHE A 77 -5.64 -7.38 7.87
N VAL A 78 -6.88 -7.24 8.36
CA VAL A 78 -7.27 -6.16 9.25
C VAL A 78 -7.60 -6.75 10.62
N ASP A 79 -6.81 -6.38 11.61
CA ASP A 79 -7.00 -6.75 13.01
C ASP A 79 -7.62 -5.60 13.78
N THR A 80 -8.77 -5.82 14.40
CA THR A 80 -9.51 -4.76 15.10
C THR A 80 -9.65 -5.11 16.58
N GLU A 81 -9.07 -4.28 17.44
CA GLU A 81 -9.11 -4.43 18.88
C GLU A 81 -9.82 -3.24 19.53
N TYR A 82 -10.62 -3.50 20.57
CA TYR A 82 -11.29 -2.46 21.34
C TYR A 82 -11.63 -2.97 22.74
N ALA A 83 -11.68 -2.07 23.71
CA ALA A 83 -12.02 -2.41 25.09
C ALA A 83 -13.51 -2.73 25.26
N SER A 84 -14.38 -2.00 24.57
CA SER A 84 -15.82 -2.28 24.55
C SER A 84 -16.50 -1.62 23.35
N LYS A 85 -17.61 -2.22 22.91
CA LYS A 85 -18.52 -1.67 21.89
C LYS A 85 -19.68 -0.96 22.58
N ILE A 86 -20.14 0.16 22.04
CA ILE A 86 -21.22 0.97 22.63
C ILE A 86 -22.53 0.17 22.66
N SER A 87 -23.29 0.32 23.75
CA SER A 87 -24.62 -0.30 23.86
C SER A 87 -25.67 0.50 23.08
N THR A 88 -26.68 -0.19 22.54
CA THR A 88 -27.80 0.44 21.81
C THR A 88 -28.52 1.51 22.62
N LYS A 89 -28.68 1.30 23.93
CA LYS A 89 -29.28 2.28 24.86
C LYS A 89 -28.47 3.57 24.93
N LEU A 90 -27.14 3.47 25.02
CA LEU A 90 -26.25 4.62 25.12
C LEU A 90 -26.11 5.33 23.76
N ALA A 91 -26.15 4.58 22.66
CA ALA A 91 -26.04 5.09 21.30
C ALA A 91 -27.32 5.76 20.76
N LYS A 92 -28.44 5.73 21.52
CA LYS A 92 -29.74 6.30 21.12
C LYS A 92 -30.20 5.84 19.72
N GLY A 93 -29.94 4.57 19.40
CA GLY A 93 -30.30 3.97 18.11
C GLY A 93 -29.32 4.23 16.95
N THR A 94 -28.18 4.86 17.20
CA THR A 94 -27.10 4.96 16.19
C THR A 94 -26.26 3.68 16.22
N GLU A 95 -26.10 3.02 15.08
CA GLU A 95 -25.26 1.83 14.98
C GLU A 95 -23.75 2.19 14.99
N PRO A 96 -22.90 1.38 15.63
CA PRO A 96 -21.45 1.49 15.48
C PRO A 96 -21.02 1.36 14.02
N HIS A 97 -19.95 2.04 13.62
CA HIS A 97 -19.39 1.87 12.30
C HIS A 97 -18.89 0.42 12.10
N ASP A 98 -19.16 -0.16 10.94
CA ASP A 98 -18.50 -1.38 10.51
C ASP A 98 -17.20 -1.01 9.80
N ILE A 99 -16.08 -1.21 10.50
CA ILE A 99 -14.74 -0.81 10.03
C ILE A 99 -14.33 -1.65 8.83
N LEU A 100 -14.60 -2.96 8.85
CA LEU A 100 -14.26 -3.86 7.75
C LEU A 100 -15.09 -3.55 6.52
N GLU A 101 -16.39 -3.31 6.69
CA GLU A 101 -17.26 -2.90 5.58
C GLU A 101 -16.82 -1.57 4.99
N SER A 102 -16.45 -0.60 5.83
CA SER A 102 -15.96 0.72 5.39
C SER A 102 -14.69 0.60 4.54
N LEU A 103 -13.73 -0.22 4.98
CA LEU A 103 -12.51 -0.50 4.21
C LEU A 103 -12.81 -1.27 2.93
N THR A 104 -13.62 -2.33 3.01
CA THR A 104 -13.93 -3.21 1.87
C THR A 104 -14.70 -2.47 0.78
N LYS A 105 -15.57 -1.51 1.12
CA LYS A 105 -16.22 -0.62 0.14
C LYS A 105 -15.23 0.26 -0.61
N SER A 106 -14.12 0.62 0.03
CA SER A 106 -13.07 1.44 -0.57
C SER A 106 -12.00 0.62 -1.28
N TYR A 107 -11.93 -0.70 -1.06
CA TYR A 107 -10.89 -1.56 -1.62
C TYR A 107 -11.43 -2.34 -2.83
N GLU A 108 -10.64 -2.42 -3.89
CA GLU A 108 -10.98 -3.20 -5.10
C GLU A 108 -10.45 -4.64 -5.06
N PHE A 109 -10.09 -5.13 -3.86
CA PHE A 109 -9.53 -6.45 -3.64
C PHE A 109 -10.09 -7.06 -2.34
N GLU A 110 -10.00 -8.38 -2.23
CA GLU A 110 -10.45 -9.09 -1.04
C GLU A 110 -9.40 -9.06 0.07
N LEU A 111 -9.85 -8.75 1.28
CA LEU A 111 -9.06 -8.88 2.50
C LEU A 111 -8.93 -10.34 2.91
N ILE A 112 -7.78 -10.69 3.49
CA ILE A 112 -7.62 -11.94 4.21
C ILE A 112 -8.53 -11.91 5.43
N LYS A 113 -9.29 -12.99 5.63
CA LYS A 113 -10.39 -13.04 6.61
C LYS A 113 -9.92 -13.46 8.00
N THR A 114 -8.88 -14.29 8.09
CA THR A 114 -8.43 -14.85 9.36
C THR A 114 -6.93 -14.67 9.54
N ARG A 115 -6.52 -14.54 10.80
CA ARG A 115 -5.09 -14.48 11.17
C ARG A 115 -4.33 -15.74 10.72
N ALA A 116 -4.93 -16.92 10.82
CA ALA A 116 -4.31 -18.17 10.39
C ALA A 116 -4.06 -18.21 8.86
N ASP A 117 -4.99 -17.68 8.06
CA ASP A 117 -4.79 -17.53 6.62
C ASP A 117 -3.67 -16.53 6.31
N PHE A 118 -3.64 -15.40 7.03
CA PHE A 118 -2.58 -14.40 6.90
C PHE A 118 -1.20 -14.99 7.20
N GLU A 119 -1.06 -15.70 8.31
CA GLU A 119 0.17 -16.40 8.68
C GLU A 119 0.58 -17.44 7.63
N SER A 120 -0.39 -18.13 7.02
CA SER A 120 -0.13 -19.06 5.91
C SER A 120 0.40 -18.34 4.66
N LYS A 121 -0.07 -17.12 4.38
CA LYS A 121 0.43 -16.29 3.28
C LYS A 121 1.82 -15.70 3.55
N VAL A 122 2.13 -15.34 4.80
CA VAL A 122 3.50 -14.94 5.20
C VAL A 122 4.53 -16.02 4.81
N ILE A 123 4.17 -17.31 4.95
CA ILE A 123 5.04 -18.44 4.55
C ILE A 123 5.30 -18.43 3.04
N GLN A 124 4.27 -18.11 2.24
CA GLN A 124 4.33 -18.16 0.79
C GLN A 124 5.03 -16.94 0.18
N GLU A 125 5.12 -15.84 0.92
CA GLU A 125 5.66 -14.56 0.50
C GLU A 125 7.11 -14.63 -0.01
N ILE A 126 7.90 -15.62 0.43
CA ILE A 126 9.27 -15.87 -0.07
C ILE A 126 9.32 -16.11 -1.60
N HIS A 127 8.21 -16.56 -2.19
CA HIS A 127 8.08 -16.79 -3.62
C HIS A 127 7.67 -15.53 -4.40
N PHE A 128 7.27 -14.45 -3.72
CA PHE A 128 6.91 -13.21 -4.38
C PHE A 128 8.09 -12.66 -5.19
N LYS A 129 7.77 -12.13 -6.37
CA LYS A 129 8.69 -11.40 -7.25
C LYS A 129 7.98 -10.16 -7.80
N PRO A 130 8.65 -9.01 -7.88
CA PRO A 130 8.11 -7.83 -8.52
C PRO A 130 7.81 -8.09 -10.01
N PHE A 131 6.74 -7.49 -10.50
CA PHE A 131 6.28 -7.67 -11.87
C PHE A 131 6.97 -6.72 -12.85
N GLY A 132 7.10 -7.17 -14.11
CA GLY A 132 7.62 -6.36 -15.20
C GLY A 132 9.15 -6.33 -15.28
N THR A 133 9.68 -5.26 -15.87
CA THR A 133 11.11 -5.14 -16.21
C THR A 133 11.81 -4.14 -15.31
N VAL A 134 13.03 -4.46 -14.85
CA VAL A 134 13.81 -3.51 -14.06
C VAL A 134 14.26 -2.34 -14.93
N ARG A 135 13.94 -1.11 -14.51
CA ARG A 135 14.36 0.14 -15.17
C ARG A 135 15.54 0.81 -14.50
N ASN A 136 15.60 0.76 -13.17
CA ASN A 136 16.65 1.41 -12.41
C ASN A 136 16.98 0.57 -11.17
N LYS A 137 18.26 0.56 -10.79
CA LYS A 137 18.77 -0.04 -9.55
C LYS A 137 19.72 0.94 -8.88
N TYR A 138 19.59 1.09 -7.58
CA TYR A 138 20.46 1.95 -6.79
C TYR A 138 20.60 1.42 -5.37
N THR A 139 21.59 1.91 -4.65
CA THR A 139 21.79 1.58 -3.23
C THR A 139 21.66 2.83 -2.37
N SER A 140 21.31 2.64 -1.10
CA SER A 140 21.30 3.69 -0.07
C SER A 140 22.10 3.22 1.15
N ASP A 141 22.23 4.07 2.15
CA ASP A 141 22.85 3.76 3.44
C ASP A 141 24.26 3.15 3.28
N ASN A 142 25.13 3.87 2.56
CA ASN A 142 26.50 3.45 2.21
C ASN A 142 26.59 2.09 1.49
N GLY A 143 25.54 1.68 0.78
CA GLY A 143 25.50 0.44 0.03
C GLY A 143 24.83 -0.73 0.77
N SER A 144 24.33 -0.52 1.99
CA SER A 144 23.71 -1.60 2.78
C SER A 144 22.31 -1.97 2.32
N LYS A 145 21.56 -1.03 1.72
CA LYS A 145 20.22 -1.27 1.18
C LYS A 145 20.21 -1.19 -0.33
N SER A 146 19.55 -2.15 -0.96
CA SER A 146 19.44 -2.24 -2.43
C SER A 146 18.00 -2.01 -2.86
N PHE A 147 17.82 -1.16 -3.87
CA PHE A 147 16.50 -0.78 -4.38
C PHE A 147 16.43 -0.99 -5.88
N SER A 148 15.25 -1.40 -6.36
CA SER A 148 14.98 -1.60 -7.78
C SER A 148 13.62 -1.01 -8.17
N ILE A 149 13.60 -0.22 -9.24
CA ILE A 149 12.38 0.28 -9.88
C ILE A 149 12.03 -0.64 -11.04
N TYR A 150 10.82 -1.18 -11.02
CA TYR A 150 10.24 -2.02 -12.05
C TYR A 150 9.24 -1.23 -12.86
N TYR A 151 9.14 -1.52 -14.15
CA TYR A 151 8.18 -0.96 -15.09
C TYR A 151 7.32 -2.05 -15.68
N ILE A 152 6.03 -1.77 -15.76
CA ILE A 152 5.09 -2.62 -16.44
C ILE A 152 4.01 -1.78 -17.15
N GLU A 153 3.52 -2.28 -18.28
CA GLU A 153 2.43 -1.67 -19.03
C GLU A 153 1.56 -2.74 -19.71
N PRO A 154 0.33 -2.39 -20.14
CA PRO A 154 -0.55 -3.28 -20.89
C PRO A 154 0.14 -3.96 -22.07
N GLY A 155 0.00 -5.29 -22.15
CA GLY A 155 0.62 -6.12 -23.20
C GLY A 155 1.90 -6.85 -22.78
N MET A 156 2.44 -6.59 -21.58
CA MET A 156 3.52 -7.39 -20.99
C MET A 156 2.98 -8.69 -20.37
N GLU A 157 3.82 -9.73 -20.32
CA GLU A 157 3.44 -11.11 -19.90
C GLU A 157 2.70 -11.15 -18.56
N ASP A 158 3.25 -10.50 -17.52
CA ASP A 158 2.68 -10.56 -16.17
C ASP A 158 1.67 -9.42 -15.85
N PHE A 159 1.15 -8.72 -16.86
CA PHE A 159 0.34 -7.53 -16.64
C PHE A 159 -1.00 -7.84 -15.95
N GLU A 160 -1.63 -8.97 -16.27
CA GLU A 160 -2.91 -9.35 -15.68
C GLU A 160 -2.80 -9.64 -14.18
N GLU A 161 -1.75 -10.34 -13.76
CA GLU A 161 -1.40 -10.57 -12.36
C GLU A 161 -1.03 -9.26 -11.66
N PHE A 162 -0.30 -8.37 -12.34
CA PHE A 162 0.04 -7.06 -11.80
C PHE A 162 -1.20 -6.22 -11.48
N LYS A 163 -2.30 -6.30 -12.26
CA LYS A 163 -3.54 -5.56 -11.94
C LYS A 163 -4.08 -5.90 -10.55
N VAL A 164 -3.92 -7.14 -10.11
CA VAL A 164 -4.31 -7.57 -8.75
C VAL A 164 -3.43 -6.91 -7.69
N LEU A 165 -2.12 -6.83 -7.93
CA LEU A 165 -1.19 -6.14 -7.04
C LEU A 165 -1.45 -4.63 -7.01
N HIS A 166 -1.68 -4.00 -8.17
CA HIS A 166 -1.97 -2.57 -8.27
C HIS A 166 -3.20 -2.18 -7.45
N LYS A 167 -4.25 -3.02 -7.44
CA LYS A 167 -5.43 -2.82 -6.58
C LYS A 167 -5.10 -2.76 -5.09
N ARG A 168 -4.09 -3.51 -4.65
CA ARG A 168 -3.56 -3.45 -3.27
C ARG A 168 -2.71 -2.20 -3.05
N MET A 169 -1.89 -1.79 -4.02
CA MET A 169 -1.09 -0.56 -3.93
C MET A 169 -1.96 0.71 -3.86
N GLN A 170 -2.97 0.81 -4.72
CA GLN A 170 -3.82 2.01 -4.76
C GLN A 170 -4.68 2.15 -3.51
N SER A 171 -4.87 1.07 -2.74
CA SER A 171 -5.61 1.09 -1.46
C SER A 171 -4.98 1.98 -0.40
N PHE A 172 -3.69 2.32 -0.55
CA PHE A 172 -3.02 3.30 0.30
C PHE A 172 -3.35 4.76 -0.09
N LEU A 173 -3.74 5.03 -1.34
CA LEU A 173 -3.95 6.41 -1.81
C LEU A 173 -4.96 7.21 -0.98
N PRO A 174 -6.13 6.66 -0.57
CA PRO A 174 -7.09 7.41 0.24
C PRO A 174 -6.57 7.84 1.61
N PHE A 175 -5.44 7.29 2.04
CA PHE A 175 -4.81 7.58 3.31
C PHE A 175 -3.69 8.63 3.25
N PHE A 176 -3.17 8.93 2.04
CA PHE A 176 -1.95 9.73 1.85
C PHE A 176 -2.02 10.74 0.71
N VAL A 177 -3.04 10.67 -0.15
CA VAL A 177 -3.20 11.56 -1.30
C VAL A 177 -4.62 12.12 -1.30
N ASP A 178 -4.74 13.41 -0.98
CA ASP A 178 -6.03 14.09 -0.95
C ASP A 178 -6.65 14.15 -2.36
N GLY A 179 -7.94 13.85 -2.44
CA GLY A 179 -8.65 13.78 -3.72
C GLY A 179 -8.22 12.62 -4.62
N ALA A 180 -7.52 11.61 -4.10
CA ALA A 180 -7.18 10.42 -4.89
C ALA A 180 -8.44 9.69 -5.41
N SER A 181 -8.33 9.19 -6.62
CA SER A 181 -9.29 8.29 -7.26
C SER A 181 -8.55 7.12 -7.88
N PHE A 182 -9.13 5.93 -7.83
CA PHE A 182 -8.55 4.76 -8.51
C PHE A 182 -8.64 4.92 -10.03
N ILE A 183 -7.67 4.33 -10.72
CA ILE A 183 -7.55 4.42 -12.17
C ILE A 183 -8.07 3.14 -12.82
N ASP A 184 -8.58 3.28 -14.04
CA ASP A 184 -8.99 2.14 -14.86
C ASP A 184 -7.75 1.43 -15.43
N SER A 185 -7.44 0.26 -14.86
CA SER A 185 -6.28 -0.54 -15.28
C SER A 185 -6.43 -1.18 -16.67
N ASP A 186 -7.63 -1.17 -17.27
CA ASP A 186 -7.86 -1.69 -18.62
C ASP A 186 -7.55 -0.64 -19.71
N ASP A 187 -7.35 0.64 -19.35
CA ASP A 187 -6.88 1.65 -20.30
C ASP A 187 -5.38 1.45 -20.62
N SER A 188 -5.13 1.05 -21.87
CA SER A 188 -3.81 0.84 -22.48
C SER A 188 -2.81 1.99 -22.35
N GLN A 189 -3.27 3.21 -22.06
CA GLN A 189 -2.42 4.40 -21.95
C GLN A 189 -1.71 4.51 -20.60
N TRP A 190 -2.11 3.73 -19.59
CA TRP A 190 -1.41 3.69 -18.32
C TRP A 190 -0.11 2.89 -18.40
N CYS A 191 0.92 3.40 -17.75
CA CYS A 191 2.11 2.65 -17.39
C CYS A 191 2.46 2.87 -15.92
N TYR A 192 3.15 1.87 -15.36
CA TYR A 192 3.28 1.73 -13.91
C TYR A 192 4.75 1.51 -13.56
N TYR A 193 5.18 2.22 -12.53
CA TYR A 193 6.49 2.08 -11.91
C TYR A 193 6.30 1.61 -10.48
N THR A 194 6.99 0.54 -10.08
CA THR A 194 6.95 0.02 -8.70
C THR A 194 8.35 -0.03 -8.13
N LEU A 195 8.54 0.46 -6.91
CA LEU A 195 9.81 0.46 -6.20
C LEU A 195 9.81 -0.57 -5.08
N TYR A 196 10.84 -1.41 -5.09
CA TYR A 196 11.09 -2.40 -4.05
C TYR A 196 12.46 -2.23 -3.43
N GLU A 197 12.55 -2.40 -2.11
CA GLU A 197 13.78 -2.75 -1.40
C GLU A 197 14.01 -4.26 -1.54
N SER A 198 15.20 -4.66 -1.96
CA SER A 198 15.62 -6.06 -2.02
C SER A 198 16.44 -6.42 -0.78
N TYR A 199 16.07 -7.53 -0.15
CA TYR A 199 16.77 -8.08 1.00
C TYR A 199 16.85 -9.61 0.87
N PHE A 200 17.66 -10.24 1.71
CA PHE A 200 17.75 -11.70 1.77
C PHE A 200 17.06 -12.19 3.04
N SER A 201 16.25 -13.24 2.89
CA SER A 201 15.75 -14.00 4.04
C SER A 201 16.89 -14.74 4.76
N GLU A 202 16.63 -15.27 5.95
CA GLU A 202 17.59 -16.11 6.68
C GLU A 202 18.02 -17.38 5.90
N MET A 203 17.22 -17.79 4.91
CA MET A 203 17.52 -18.91 4.01
C MET A 203 18.29 -18.49 2.75
N ASP A 204 18.82 -17.26 2.71
CA ASP A 204 19.52 -16.68 1.56
C ASP A 204 18.67 -16.61 0.27
N VAL A 205 17.34 -16.55 0.44
CA VAL A 205 16.41 -16.35 -0.67
C VAL A 205 16.13 -14.85 -0.83
N PRO A 206 16.21 -14.28 -2.05
CA PRO A 206 15.91 -12.88 -2.29
C PRO A 206 14.42 -12.59 -2.12
N CYS A 207 14.14 -11.62 -1.24
CA CYS A 207 12.83 -11.09 -0.90
C CYS A 207 12.73 -9.61 -1.25
N PHE A 208 11.50 -9.10 -1.31
CA PHE A 208 11.20 -7.76 -1.81
C PHE A 208 10.19 -7.08 -0.90
N ALA A 209 10.51 -5.89 -0.42
CA ALA A 209 9.61 -5.04 0.36
C ALA A 209 9.19 -3.84 -0.48
N PHE A 210 7.89 -3.64 -0.61
CA PHE A 210 7.27 -2.56 -1.36
C PHE A 210 7.54 -1.23 -0.68
N VAL A 211 8.10 -0.29 -1.44
CA VAL A 211 8.47 1.04 -0.97
C VAL A 211 7.47 2.08 -1.48
N GLY A 212 6.96 1.90 -2.70
CA GLY A 212 6.06 2.85 -3.33
C GLY A 212 5.80 2.54 -4.79
N PHE A 213 4.95 3.36 -5.41
CA PHE A 213 4.63 3.25 -6.83
C PHE A 213 4.39 4.63 -7.47
N MET A 214 4.43 4.66 -8.79
CA MET A 214 4.08 5.81 -9.61
C MET A 214 3.31 5.35 -10.85
N THR A 215 2.26 6.07 -11.20
CA THR A 215 1.48 5.85 -12.44
C THR A 215 1.68 7.00 -13.40
N VAL A 216 1.77 6.67 -14.69
CA VAL A 216 1.95 7.63 -15.77
C VAL A 216 0.87 7.37 -16.82
N TYR A 217 0.19 8.44 -17.25
CA TYR A 217 -0.75 8.38 -18.36
C TYR A 217 -0.12 8.94 -19.63
N LYS A 218 -0.13 8.16 -20.71
CA LYS A 218 0.38 8.57 -22.03
C LYS A 218 -0.74 9.30 -22.80
N PHE A 219 -0.91 10.60 -22.58
CA PHE A 219 -1.91 11.36 -23.35
C PHE A 219 -1.54 11.41 -24.83
N TYR A 220 -2.49 11.10 -25.71
CA TYR A 220 -2.32 11.31 -27.14
C TYR A 220 -2.15 12.81 -27.46
N ALA A 221 -1.13 13.12 -28.24
CA ALA A 221 -0.88 14.44 -28.78
C ALA A 221 -0.88 14.37 -30.31
N TYR A 222 -1.84 15.05 -30.94
CA TYR A 222 -2.00 15.05 -32.39
C TYR A 222 -0.71 15.53 -33.10
N PRO A 223 -0.33 14.91 -34.24
CA PRO A 223 -1.01 13.81 -34.92
C PRO A 223 -0.60 12.40 -34.49
N GLU A 224 0.61 12.20 -33.96
CA GLU A 224 1.15 10.86 -33.66
C GLU A 224 2.09 10.82 -32.45
N SER A 225 2.02 11.85 -31.60
CA SER A 225 2.88 12.03 -30.45
C SER A 225 2.17 11.69 -29.14
N ILE A 226 2.91 11.69 -28.05
CA ILE A 226 2.39 11.51 -26.70
C ILE A 226 2.90 12.61 -25.76
N ARG A 227 2.12 12.87 -24.72
CA ARG A 227 2.46 13.69 -23.55
C ARG A 227 2.30 12.82 -22.29
N PRO A 228 3.35 12.12 -21.86
CA PRO A 228 3.34 11.35 -20.63
C PRO A 228 3.17 12.29 -19.44
N ARG A 229 2.19 12.00 -18.58
CA ARG A 229 1.95 12.75 -17.34
C ARG A 229 2.02 11.84 -16.13
N ILE A 230 2.80 12.22 -15.13
CA ILE A 230 2.73 11.57 -13.82
C ILE A 230 1.35 11.84 -13.21
N SER A 231 0.63 10.79 -12.82
CA SER A 231 -0.71 10.91 -12.24
C SER A 231 -0.69 10.73 -10.73
N GLN A 232 -0.25 9.57 -10.26
CA GLN A 232 -0.16 9.25 -8.84
C GLN A 232 1.28 8.90 -8.52
N VAL A 233 1.78 9.40 -7.39
CA VAL A 233 3.07 9.00 -6.81
C VAL A 233 2.86 8.80 -5.33
N LEU A 234 3.27 7.63 -4.83
CA LEU A 234 3.25 7.33 -3.42
C LEU A 234 4.55 6.64 -3.02
N ILE A 235 5.21 7.18 -1.98
CA ILE A 235 6.24 6.48 -1.21
C ILE A 235 5.64 6.25 0.18
N LEU A 236 5.64 5.01 0.65
CA LEU A 236 5.11 4.70 1.97
C LEU A 236 5.89 5.46 3.05
N PRO A 237 5.21 5.94 4.13
CA PRO A 237 5.81 6.85 5.10
C PRO A 237 7.18 6.46 5.65
N PRO A 238 7.47 5.18 5.99
CA PRO A 238 8.78 4.78 6.51
C PRO A 238 9.95 4.98 5.55
N PHE A 239 9.67 5.10 4.26
CA PHE A 239 10.68 5.27 3.21
C PHE A 239 10.73 6.70 2.66
N GLN A 240 9.91 7.62 3.20
CA GLN A 240 9.93 9.01 2.74
C GLN A 240 11.21 9.74 3.16
N LYS A 241 11.51 10.84 2.46
CA LYS A 241 12.69 11.71 2.70
C LYS A 241 14.05 11.00 2.52
N GLN A 242 14.07 9.87 1.82
CA GLN A 242 15.27 9.09 1.50
C GLN A 242 15.67 9.16 0.00
N GLY A 243 15.05 10.07 -0.77
CA GLY A 243 15.36 10.27 -2.20
C GLY A 243 14.64 9.34 -3.18
N HIS A 244 13.81 8.40 -2.70
CA HIS A 244 13.08 7.45 -3.55
C HIS A 244 12.13 8.12 -4.56
N GLY A 245 11.42 9.19 -4.16
CA GLY A 245 10.59 9.96 -5.09
C GLY A 245 11.39 10.60 -6.22
N THR A 246 12.60 11.09 -5.92
CA THR A 246 13.52 11.60 -6.95
C THR A 246 13.96 10.49 -7.91
N GLN A 247 14.20 9.28 -7.40
CA GLN A 247 14.55 8.12 -8.24
C GLN A 247 13.41 7.74 -9.19
N PHE A 248 12.14 7.82 -8.76
CA PHE A 248 11.01 7.66 -9.67
C PHE A 248 11.01 8.69 -10.79
N VAL A 249 11.06 9.98 -10.44
CA VAL A 249 11.03 11.06 -11.42
C VAL A 249 12.22 10.94 -12.38
N GLN A 250 13.43 10.69 -11.89
CA GLN A 250 14.59 10.52 -12.76
C GLN A 250 14.44 9.33 -13.72
N THR A 251 13.89 8.21 -13.24
CA THR A 251 13.65 7.02 -14.06
C THR A 251 12.62 7.32 -15.16
N PHE A 252 11.54 8.02 -14.82
CA PHE A 252 10.54 8.48 -15.78
C PHE A 252 11.13 9.40 -16.86
N TYR A 253 11.95 10.38 -16.48
CA TYR A 253 12.63 11.23 -17.45
C TYR A 253 13.57 10.42 -18.36
N ASN A 254 14.32 9.47 -17.81
CA ASN A 254 15.21 8.62 -18.58
C ASN A 254 14.47 7.73 -19.59
N ASP A 255 13.27 7.26 -19.25
CA ASP A 255 12.45 6.45 -20.15
C ASP A 255 11.80 7.28 -21.27
N PHE A 256 11.31 8.50 -20.97
CA PHE A 256 10.49 9.26 -21.91
C PHE A 256 11.21 10.38 -22.68
N VAL A 257 12.24 11.04 -22.11
CA VAL A 257 12.99 12.10 -22.82
C VAL A 257 13.63 11.62 -24.12
N PRO A 258 14.23 10.41 -24.20
CA PRO A 258 14.84 9.94 -25.45
C PRO A 258 13.85 9.55 -26.54
N VAL A 259 12.55 9.44 -26.22
CA VAL A 259 11.53 8.95 -27.16
C VAL A 259 11.09 10.10 -28.06
N SER A 260 11.40 10.00 -29.36
CA SER A 260 11.09 11.05 -30.35
C SER A 260 9.61 11.43 -30.47
N LYS A 261 8.71 10.53 -30.05
CA LYS A 261 7.26 10.77 -30.02
C LYS A 261 6.78 11.53 -28.79
N VAL A 262 7.62 11.75 -27.78
CA VAL A 262 7.28 12.54 -26.60
C VAL A 262 7.49 14.02 -26.91
N LEU A 263 6.43 14.83 -26.86
CA LEU A 263 6.53 16.29 -27.10
C LEU A 263 7.07 17.03 -25.88
N ASP A 264 6.50 16.73 -24.73
CA ASP A 264 6.83 17.30 -23.44
C ASP A 264 6.39 16.31 -22.35
N ILE A 265 6.87 16.55 -21.13
CA ILE A 265 6.64 15.73 -19.95
C ILE A 265 5.97 16.60 -18.89
N ALA A 266 4.92 16.09 -18.26
CA ALA A 266 4.09 16.80 -17.29
C ALA A 266 3.95 16.08 -15.94
#